data_AF-A0A7Y4VKF4-F1
#
_entry.id   AF-A0A7Y4VKF4-F1
#
_cell.length_a   1.000
_cell.length_b   1.000
_cell.length_c   1.000
_cell.angle_alpha   90.00
_cell.angle_beta   90.00
_cell.angle_gamma   90.00
#
_symmetry.space_group_name_H-M   'P 1'
#
loop_
_entity.id
_entity.type
_entity.pdbx_description
1 polymer ?
#
loop_
_entity_poly.entity_id
_entity_poly.type
_entity_poly.pdbx_seq_one_letter_code
_entity_poly.pdbx_strand_id
1 'polypeptide(L)'
;MKKNLVVVTVALVSLLLGYFIGSVKESVGEKFAIIDNEVSMLDSSKNLKETRIANGDKEVFNDFLARFISDSLFQLGRVKFPLKSQQWNSGEVDSARIEKNNWKMVRLYWGEEYIPQIYDNFKREMRDTDERLFCWEGIDNGINVEYRFNRIKGKWYMTEFSDFSD
;
A
#
# COMPACT_ATOMS: atom_id res chain seq x y z
N MET A 1 -10.55 48.71 50.38
CA MET A 1 -10.62 47.22 50.42
C MET A 1 -11.64 46.64 49.45
N LYS A 2 -12.90 47.12 49.41
CA LYS A 2 -13.97 46.54 48.54
C LYS A 2 -13.71 46.63 47.03
N LYS A 3 -13.08 47.71 46.52
CA LYS A 3 -12.77 47.88 45.09
C LYS A 3 -11.74 46.85 44.58
N ASN A 4 -10.72 46.55 45.37
CA ASN A 4 -9.69 45.58 45.01
C ASN A 4 -10.25 44.14 44.99
N LEU A 5 -11.24 43.84 45.83
CA LEU A 5 -11.90 42.54 45.87
C LEU A 5 -12.72 42.26 44.58
N VAL A 6 -13.44 43.27 44.07
CA VAL A 6 -14.23 43.13 42.84
C VAL A 6 -13.33 42.88 41.63
N VAL A 7 -12.19 43.57 41.54
CA VAL A 7 -11.22 43.37 40.44
C VAL A 7 -10.66 41.95 40.44
N VAL A 8 -10.33 41.40 41.62
CA VAL A 8 -9.83 40.02 41.74
C VAL A 8 -10.90 39.00 41.33
N THR A 9 -12.17 39.21 41.70
CA THR A 9 -13.26 38.30 41.31
C THR A 9 -13.52 38.31 39.80
N VAL A 10 -13.45 39.47 39.14
CA VAL A 10 -13.64 39.58 37.69
C VAL A 10 -12.52 38.87 36.94
N ALA A 11 -11.27 39.01 37.40
CA ALA A 11 -10.12 38.33 36.79
C ALA A 11 -10.20 36.79 36.91
N LEU A 12 -10.66 36.27 38.04
CA LEU A 12 -10.86 34.82 38.22
C LEU A 12 -11.97 34.27 37.31
N VAL A 13 -13.09 35.00 37.18
CA VAL A 13 -14.18 34.59 36.29
C VAL A 13 -13.74 34.60 34.82
N SER A 14 -12.94 35.59 34.39
CA SER A 14 -12.42 35.62 33.02
C SER A 14 -11.45 34.47 32.72
N LEU A 15 -10.63 34.06 33.70
CA LEU A 15 -9.74 32.91 33.56
C LEU A 15 -10.52 31.59 33.44
N LEU A 16 -11.57 31.43 34.25
CA LEU A 16 -12.45 30.26 34.18
C LEU A 16 -13.24 30.18 32.86
N LEU A 17 -13.76 31.31 32.37
CA LEU A 17 -14.41 31.36 31.05
C LEU A 17 -13.43 31.06 29.92
N GLY A 18 -12.22 31.62 29.97
CA GLY A 18 -11.18 31.35 28.99
C GLY A 18 -10.80 29.88 28.92
N TYR A 19 -10.67 29.22 30.07
CA TYR A 19 -10.40 27.79 30.16
C TYR A 19 -11.54 26.94 29.57
N PHE A 20 -12.79 27.26 29.91
CA PHE A 20 -13.97 26.54 29.41
C PHE A 20 -14.15 26.69 27.89
N ILE A 21 -13.93 27.89 27.34
CA ILE A 21 -13.97 28.13 25.88
C ILE A 21 -12.86 27.35 25.17
N GLY A 22 -11.67 27.29 25.75
CA GLY A 22 -10.54 26.48 25.25
C GLY A 22 -10.89 24.99 25.17
N SER A 23 -11.44 24.42 26.24
CA SER A 23 -11.79 23.00 26.28
C SER A 23 -12.91 22.62 25.30
N VAL A 24 -13.88 23.52 25.08
CA VAL A 24 -14.94 23.30 24.08
C VAL A 24 -14.35 23.32 22.66
N LYS A 25 -13.43 24.24 22.37
CA LYS A 25 -12.78 24.34 21.06
C LYS A 25 -11.94 23.08 20.75
N GLU A 26 -11.23 22.55 21.72
CA GLU A 26 -10.41 21.34 21.60
C GLU A 26 -11.29 20.10 21.32
N SER A 27 -12.32 19.88 22.13
CA SER A 27 -13.25 18.75 21.95
C SER A 27 -14.01 18.80 20.61
N VAL A 28 -14.36 19.99 20.15
CA VAL A 28 -15.01 20.19 18.85
C VAL A 28 -14.01 19.91 17.71
N GLY A 29 -12.77 20.38 17.83
CA GLY A 29 -11.70 20.10 16.86
C GLY A 29 -11.41 18.60 16.70
N GLU A 30 -11.35 17.85 17.81
CA GLU A 30 -11.16 16.40 17.78
C GLU A 30 -12.31 15.66 17.08
N LYS A 31 -13.57 16.06 17.32
CA LYS A 31 -14.72 15.46 16.64
C LYS A 31 -14.72 15.69 15.14
N PHE A 32 -14.33 16.88 14.69
CA PHE A 32 -14.23 17.18 13.26
C PHE A 32 -13.07 16.44 12.60
N ALA A 33 -11.91 16.31 13.27
CA ALA A 33 -10.78 15.56 12.74
C ALA A 33 -11.09 14.06 12.52
N ILE A 34 -11.91 13.46 13.39
CA ILE A 34 -12.37 12.08 13.21
C ILE A 34 -13.31 11.96 11.99
N ILE A 35 -14.24 12.91 11.83
CA ILE A 35 -15.18 12.93 10.69
C ILE A 35 -14.43 13.16 9.37
N ASP A 36 -13.46 14.07 9.33
CA ASP A 36 -12.65 14.33 8.13
C ASP A 36 -11.85 13.09 7.70
N ASN A 37 -11.33 12.32 8.65
CA ASN A 37 -10.70 11.03 8.38
C ASN A 37 -11.70 9.99 7.84
N GLU A 38 -12.90 9.90 8.41
CA GLU A 38 -13.94 8.97 7.93
C GLU A 38 -14.43 9.32 6.51
N VAL A 39 -14.62 10.62 6.23
CA VAL A 39 -15.04 11.16 4.93
C VAL A 39 -13.96 10.94 3.87
N SER A 40 -12.68 11.16 4.19
CA SER A 40 -11.56 10.90 3.26
C SER A 40 -11.39 9.40 2.91
N MET A 41 -11.67 8.49 3.85
CA MET A 41 -11.69 7.05 3.58
C MET A 41 -12.88 6.63 2.69
N LEU A 42 -14.05 7.25 2.89
CA LEU A 42 -15.23 7.02 2.06
C LEU A 42 -15.07 7.55 0.63
N ASP A 43 -14.45 8.71 0.46
CA ASP A 43 -14.18 9.28 -0.86
C ASP A 43 -13.13 8.45 -1.62
N SER A 44 -12.12 7.92 -0.93
CA SER A 44 -11.17 6.95 -1.52
C SER A 44 -11.87 5.66 -1.95
N SER A 45 -12.82 5.15 -1.15
CA SER A 45 -13.62 3.96 -1.49
C SER A 45 -14.55 4.20 -2.69
N LYS A 46 -15.16 5.38 -2.77
CA LYS A 46 -16.02 5.78 -3.90
C LYS A 46 -15.22 5.94 -5.19
N ASN A 47 -14.05 6.58 -5.14
CA ASN A 47 -13.15 6.69 -6.29
C ASN A 47 -12.68 5.31 -6.79
N LEU A 48 -12.39 4.37 -5.88
CA LEU A 48 -12.11 2.97 -6.26
C LEU A 48 -13.29 2.30 -6.96
N LYS A 49 -14.53 2.50 -6.48
CA LYS A 49 -15.73 1.93 -7.09
C LYS A 49 -16.04 2.52 -8.46
N GLU A 50 -15.93 3.85 -8.63
CA GLU A 50 -16.11 4.50 -9.94
C GLU A 50 -15.02 4.05 -10.93
N THR A 51 -13.77 3.91 -10.48
CA THR A 51 -12.68 3.34 -11.28
C THR A 51 -12.96 1.89 -11.70
N ARG A 52 -13.51 1.05 -10.80
CA ARG A 52 -13.92 -0.34 -11.11
C ARG A 52 -15.03 -0.39 -12.15
N ILE A 53 -16.00 0.52 -12.09
CA ILE A 53 -17.11 0.59 -13.06
C ILE A 53 -16.61 1.08 -14.43
N ALA A 54 -15.64 2.00 -14.47
CA ALA A 54 -15.07 2.52 -15.71
C ALA A 54 -14.14 1.52 -16.44
N ASN A 55 -13.45 0.63 -15.71
CA ASN A 55 -12.43 -0.26 -16.28
C ASN A 55 -12.96 -1.55 -16.95
N GLY A 56 -14.28 -1.75 -17.02
CA GLY A 56 -14.87 -3.02 -17.49
C GLY A 56 -14.44 -4.18 -16.58
N ASP A 57 -14.63 -5.43 -17.01
CA ASP A 57 -14.30 -6.66 -16.23
C ASP A 57 -12.80 -6.82 -15.84
N LYS A 58 -11.98 -5.77 -15.94
CA LYS A 58 -10.57 -5.75 -15.56
C LYS A 58 -10.41 -5.65 -14.04
N GLU A 59 -9.75 -6.66 -13.48
CA GLU A 59 -9.35 -6.72 -12.08
C GLU A 59 -8.38 -5.59 -11.74
N VAL A 60 -8.62 -4.89 -10.63
CA VAL A 60 -7.74 -3.85 -10.08
C VAL A 60 -6.52 -4.51 -9.44
N PHE A 61 -5.31 -4.03 -9.74
CA PHE A 61 -4.07 -4.69 -9.31
C PHE A 61 -3.91 -4.72 -7.78
N ASN A 62 -4.24 -3.64 -7.07
CA ASN A 62 -4.11 -3.59 -5.62
C ASN A 62 -5.02 -4.60 -4.91
N ASP A 63 -6.27 -4.74 -5.37
CA ASP A 63 -7.22 -5.73 -4.85
C ASP A 63 -6.73 -7.16 -5.12
N PHE A 64 -6.18 -7.39 -6.31
CA PHE A 64 -5.53 -8.65 -6.67
C PHE A 64 -4.32 -8.94 -5.76
N LEU A 65 -3.41 -7.98 -5.59
CA LEU A 65 -2.14 -8.16 -4.89
C LEU A 65 -2.37 -8.46 -3.42
N ALA A 66 -3.27 -7.71 -2.77
CA ALA A 66 -3.64 -7.93 -1.37
C ALA A 66 -4.14 -9.37 -1.14
N ARG A 67 -4.97 -9.88 -2.04
CA ARG A 67 -5.45 -11.26 -1.98
C ARG A 67 -4.37 -12.28 -2.36
N PHE A 68 -3.53 -11.95 -3.34
CA PHE A 68 -2.43 -12.79 -3.82
C PHE A 68 -1.45 -13.11 -2.70
N ILE A 69 -1.09 -12.14 -1.86
CA ILE A 69 -0.11 -12.35 -0.77
C ILE A 69 -0.72 -12.99 0.48
N SER A 70 -2.05 -12.96 0.64
CA SER A 70 -2.73 -13.46 1.83
C SER A 70 -3.27 -14.90 1.69
N ASP A 71 -3.67 -15.30 0.48
CA ASP A 71 -4.34 -16.58 0.21
C ASP A 71 -3.48 -17.48 -0.67
N SER A 72 -2.94 -18.55 -0.09
CA SER A 72 -2.03 -19.49 -0.76
C SER A 72 -2.68 -20.24 -1.94
N LEU A 73 -3.98 -20.57 -1.84
CA LEU A 73 -4.69 -21.28 -2.90
C LEU A 73 -5.01 -20.35 -4.06
N PHE A 74 -5.44 -19.12 -3.76
CA PHE A 74 -5.61 -18.08 -4.76
C PHE A 74 -4.29 -17.78 -5.47
N GLN A 75 -3.21 -17.62 -4.71
CA GLN A 75 -1.88 -17.40 -5.25
C GLN A 75 -1.47 -18.50 -6.23
N LEU A 76 -1.57 -19.77 -5.82
CA LEU A 76 -1.23 -20.91 -6.66
C LEU A 76 -2.06 -20.94 -7.97
N GLY A 77 -3.33 -20.48 -7.92
CA GLY A 77 -4.19 -20.33 -9.10
C GLY A 77 -3.88 -19.12 -9.99
N ARG A 78 -3.07 -18.17 -9.49
CA ARG A 78 -2.68 -16.94 -10.18
C ARG A 78 -1.20 -16.89 -10.55
N VAL A 79 -0.46 -17.97 -10.36
CA VAL A 79 0.88 -18.15 -10.95
C VAL A 79 0.76 -18.92 -12.26
N LYS A 80 1.40 -18.43 -13.32
CA LYS A 80 1.52 -19.17 -14.58
C LYS A 80 2.69 -20.14 -14.50
N PHE A 81 2.36 -21.43 -14.53
CA PHE A 81 3.35 -22.51 -14.54
C PHE A 81 3.56 -23.08 -15.97
N PRO A 82 4.78 -23.56 -16.29
CA PRO A 82 6.00 -23.45 -15.48
C PRO A 82 6.44 -21.99 -15.35
N LEU A 83 6.73 -21.56 -14.13
CA LEU A 83 7.04 -20.16 -13.84
C LEU A 83 8.47 -19.88 -14.26
N LYS A 84 8.67 -18.85 -15.09
CA LYS A 84 10.00 -18.39 -15.46
C LYS A 84 10.68 -17.81 -14.22
N SER A 85 11.90 -18.29 -13.95
CA SER A 85 12.73 -17.80 -12.86
C SER A 85 14.07 -17.34 -13.41
N GLN A 86 14.59 -16.21 -12.94
CA GLN A 86 15.96 -15.77 -13.24
C GLN A 86 16.71 -15.53 -11.94
N GLN A 87 18.01 -15.82 -11.93
CA GLN A 87 18.86 -15.55 -10.79
C GLN A 87 20.23 -15.06 -11.24
N TRP A 88 20.82 -14.15 -10.47
CA TRP A 88 22.23 -13.80 -10.64
C TRP A 88 23.11 -14.92 -10.09
N ASN A 89 24.05 -15.41 -10.89
CA ASN A 89 25.00 -16.44 -10.47
C ASN A 89 26.34 -16.22 -11.16
N SER A 90 27.41 -16.04 -10.39
CA SER A 90 28.80 -16.05 -10.88
C SER A 90 29.09 -15.12 -12.07
N GLY A 91 28.40 -13.96 -12.13
CA GLY A 91 28.58 -12.96 -13.20
C GLY A 91 27.68 -13.14 -14.42
N GLU A 92 26.78 -14.12 -14.41
CA GLU A 92 25.78 -14.34 -15.46
C GLU A 92 24.36 -14.51 -14.90
N VAL A 93 23.36 -14.35 -15.78
CA VAL A 93 21.95 -14.55 -15.43
C VAL A 93 21.54 -15.96 -15.80
N ASP A 94 21.37 -16.80 -14.78
CA ASP A 94 20.84 -18.15 -14.94
C ASP A 94 19.32 -18.11 -15.06
N SER A 95 18.78 -18.86 -16.02
CA SER A 95 17.34 -18.98 -16.23
C SER A 95 16.86 -20.39 -15.88
N ALA A 96 15.86 -20.45 -15.01
CA ALA A 96 15.24 -21.68 -14.54
C ALA A 96 13.71 -21.67 -14.73
N ARG A 97 13.09 -22.81 -14.48
CA ARG A 97 11.64 -22.97 -14.46
C ARG A 97 11.19 -23.59 -13.16
N ILE A 98 10.30 -22.91 -12.45
CA ILE A 98 9.69 -23.42 -11.23
C ILE A 98 8.39 -24.13 -11.62
N GLU A 99 8.36 -25.45 -11.40
CA GLU A 99 7.16 -26.25 -11.58
C GLU A 99 6.15 -26.00 -10.46
N LYS A 100 4.87 -26.25 -10.74
CA LYS A 100 3.77 -26.03 -9.79
C LYS A 100 4.00 -26.73 -8.44
N ASN A 101 4.55 -27.94 -8.46
CA ASN A 101 4.82 -28.74 -7.26
C ASN A 101 5.99 -28.20 -6.43
N ASN A 102 6.85 -27.37 -7.03
CA ASN A 102 8.01 -26.76 -6.38
C ASN A 102 7.72 -25.32 -5.95
N TRP A 103 6.50 -24.83 -6.16
CA TRP A 103 6.09 -23.48 -5.80
C TRP A 103 6.09 -23.26 -4.29
N LYS A 104 6.68 -22.14 -3.85
CA LYS A 104 6.61 -21.67 -2.47
C LYS A 104 5.84 -20.37 -2.42
N MET A 105 4.97 -20.23 -1.43
CA MET A 105 4.11 -19.06 -1.32
C MET A 105 4.94 -17.79 -1.11
N VAL A 106 4.68 -16.76 -1.92
CA VAL A 106 5.24 -15.42 -1.77
C VAL A 106 4.34 -14.61 -0.83
N ARG A 107 4.91 -14.00 0.21
CA ARG A 107 4.11 -13.27 1.21
C ARG A 107 4.36 -11.76 1.22
N LEU A 108 5.31 -11.26 0.43
CA LEU A 108 5.68 -9.83 0.33
C LEU A 108 5.64 -9.13 1.70
N TYR A 109 6.46 -9.58 2.64
CA TYR A 109 6.56 -8.96 3.95
C TYR A 109 7.26 -7.61 3.86
N TRP A 110 6.91 -6.68 4.76
CA TRP A 110 7.63 -5.42 4.93
C TRP A 110 8.83 -5.62 5.87
N GLY A 111 9.94 -4.96 5.60
CA GLY A 111 11.15 -4.96 6.43
C GLY A 111 11.87 -3.61 6.36
N GLU A 112 12.74 -3.32 7.33
CA GLU A 112 13.52 -2.07 7.36
C GLU A 112 14.67 -2.06 6.33
N GLU A 113 15.01 -3.23 5.78
CA GLU A 113 16.17 -3.44 4.92
C GLU A 113 15.89 -3.24 3.42
N TYR A 114 14.63 -3.00 3.03
CA TYR A 114 14.23 -2.89 1.64
C TYR A 114 12.97 -2.03 1.47
N ILE A 115 12.79 -1.47 0.26
CA ILE A 115 11.65 -0.63 -0.09
C ILE A 115 10.88 -1.32 -1.23
N PRO A 116 9.56 -1.56 -1.09
CA PRO A 116 8.79 -2.09 -2.20
C PRO A 116 8.50 -0.98 -3.21
N GLN A 117 8.69 -1.30 -4.48
CA GLN A 117 8.36 -0.43 -5.59
C GLN A 117 7.36 -1.15 -6.50
N ILE A 118 6.31 -0.44 -6.91
CA ILE A 118 5.33 -0.94 -7.88
C ILE A 118 5.34 -0.02 -9.10
N TYR A 119 5.60 -0.57 -10.27
CA TYR A 119 5.60 0.15 -11.53
C TYR A 119 4.46 -0.31 -12.43
N ASP A 120 3.90 0.61 -13.21
CA ASP A 120 2.79 0.29 -14.12
C ASP A 120 3.22 -0.54 -15.34
N ASN A 121 4.52 -0.68 -15.61
CA ASN A 121 5.04 -1.57 -16.63
C ASN A 121 6.49 -1.98 -16.37
N PHE A 122 7.01 -2.90 -17.18
CA PHE A 122 8.37 -3.40 -17.07
C PHE A 122 9.47 -2.38 -17.41
N LYS A 123 9.09 -1.26 -18.04
CA LYS A 123 9.99 -0.13 -18.35
C LYS A 123 9.97 0.95 -17.27
N ARG A 124 9.26 0.74 -16.16
CA ARG A 124 9.12 1.69 -15.05
C ARG A 124 8.45 3.02 -15.44
N GLU A 125 7.53 3.00 -16.40
CA GLU A 125 6.73 4.18 -16.77
C GLU A 125 5.37 4.18 -16.03
N MET A 126 4.80 5.36 -15.81
CA MET A 126 3.48 5.55 -15.16
C MET A 126 2.36 5.65 -16.21
N ARG A 127 1.96 4.53 -16.81
CA ARG A 127 0.78 4.45 -17.70
C ARG A 127 0.00 3.18 -17.38
N ASP A 128 -1.33 3.23 -17.29
CA ASP A 128 -2.10 2.00 -17.05
C ASP A 128 -1.86 0.99 -18.18
N THR A 129 -1.23 -0.14 -17.84
CA THR A 129 -1.02 -1.25 -18.75
C THR A 129 -1.60 -2.56 -18.20
N ASP A 130 -1.52 -3.61 -19.02
CA ASP A 130 -1.77 -4.99 -18.61
C ASP A 130 -0.48 -5.67 -18.09
N GLU A 131 0.49 -4.89 -17.64
CA GLU A 131 1.72 -5.31 -16.96
C GLU A 131 1.79 -4.65 -15.59
N ARG A 132 2.42 -5.30 -14.62
CA ARG A 132 2.87 -4.67 -13.37
C ARG A 132 4.19 -5.29 -12.94
N LEU A 133 5.08 -4.47 -12.42
CA LEU A 133 6.34 -4.90 -11.84
C LEU A 133 6.31 -4.55 -10.35
N PHE A 134 6.52 -5.55 -9.50
CA PHE A 134 6.76 -5.37 -8.08
C PHE A 134 8.24 -5.68 -7.81
N CYS A 135 8.96 -4.75 -7.19
CA CYS A 135 10.37 -4.90 -6.84
C CYS A 135 10.57 -4.76 -5.33
N TRP A 136 11.46 -5.57 -4.76
CA TRP A 136 12.14 -5.26 -3.51
C TRP A 136 13.53 -4.74 -3.83
N GLU A 137 13.76 -3.46 -3.53
CA GLU A 137 15.06 -2.83 -3.66
C GLU A 137 15.66 -2.61 -2.27
N GLY A 138 16.84 -3.18 -2.07
CA GLY A 138 17.61 -3.11 -0.84
C GLY A 138 18.15 -1.73 -0.52
N ILE A 139 18.22 -1.38 0.76
CA ILE A 139 18.90 -0.16 1.22
C ILE A 139 20.35 -0.53 1.54
N ASP A 140 21.27 -0.18 0.64
CA ASP A 140 22.72 -0.41 0.76
C ASP A 140 23.15 -1.87 1.01
N ASN A 141 22.32 -2.86 0.61
CA ASN A 141 22.57 -4.28 0.88
C ASN A 141 22.44 -5.20 -0.35
N GLY A 142 22.36 -4.63 -1.56
CA GLY A 142 22.37 -5.39 -2.81
C GLY A 142 21.10 -6.19 -3.12
N ILE A 143 20.06 -6.16 -2.26
CA ILE A 143 18.81 -6.89 -2.52
C ILE A 143 18.11 -6.32 -3.75
N ASN A 144 17.78 -7.20 -4.71
CA ASN A 144 17.00 -6.84 -5.89
C ASN A 144 16.14 -8.02 -6.34
N VAL A 145 14.88 -8.03 -5.90
CA VAL A 145 13.93 -9.11 -6.22
C VAL A 145 12.77 -8.55 -7.02
N GLU A 146 12.49 -9.13 -8.18
CA GLU A 146 11.44 -8.70 -9.10
C GLU A 146 10.34 -9.76 -9.25
N TYR A 147 9.08 -9.32 -9.19
CA TYR A 147 7.89 -10.11 -9.54
C TYR A 147 7.15 -9.42 -10.68
N ARG A 148 7.00 -10.13 -11.80
CA ARG A 148 6.32 -9.63 -12.99
C ARG A 148 4.92 -10.20 -13.09
N PHE A 149 3.96 -9.31 -13.31
CA PHE A 149 2.56 -9.65 -13.43
C PHE A 149 2.01 -9.20 -14.78
N ASN A 150 1.15 -10.03 -15.37
CA ASN A 150 0.41 -9.70 -16.58
C ASN A 150 -1.10 -9.87 -16.36
N ARG A 151 -1.89 -8.94 -16.88
CA ARG A 151 -3.35 -9.04 -16.93
C ARG A 151 -3.75 -9.78 -18.19
N ILE A 152 -4.26 -11.00 -18.02
CA ILE A 152 -4.67 -11.88 -19.12
C ILE A 152 -6.18 -12.04 -19.05
N LYS A 153 -6.90 -11.56 -20.08
CA LYS A 153 -8.37 -11.57 -20.13
C LYS A 153 -9.00 -10.94 -18.87
N GLY A 154 -8.50 -9.76 -18.48
CA GLY A 154 -9.00 -9.01 -17.33
C GLY A 154 -8.53 -9.49 -15.96
N LYS A 155 -7.76 -10.59 -15.86
CA LYS A 155 -7.28 -11.16 -14.59
C LYS A 155 -5.77 -11.10 -14.47
N TRP A 156 -5.25 -10.70 -13.32
CA TRP A 156 -3.81 -10.65 -13.07
C TRP A 156 -3.22 -12.03 -12.78
N TYR A 157 -2.03 -12.26 -13.31
CA TYR A 157 -1.23 -13.45 -13.07
C TYR A 157 0.23 -13.09 -12.89
N MET A 158 0.93 -13.78 -11.99
CA MET A 158 2.39 -13.73 -11.93
C MET A 158 2.97 -14.62 -13.02
N THR A 159 3.90 -14.10 -13.79
CA THR A 159 4.45 -14.74 -14.99
C THR A 159 5.95 -14.97 -14.91
N GLU A 160 6.65 -14.19 -14.08
CA GLU A 160 8.08 -14.31 -13.88
C GLU A 160 8.48 -13.83 -12.48
N PHE A 161 9.50 -14.49 -11.94
CA PHE A 161 10.19 -14.16 -10.69
C PHE A 161 11.67 -14.03 -10.99
N SER A 162 12.32 -12.99 -10.49
CA SER A 162 13.76 -12.83 -10.65
C SER A 162 14.39 -12.41 -9.34
N ASP A 163 15.52 -13.01 -9.00
CA ASP A 163 16.35 -12.63 -7.85
C ASP A 163 17.74 -12.23 -8.34
N PHE A 164 17.96 -10.92 -8.40
CA PHE A 164 19.21 -10.31 -8.83
C PHE A 164 19.98 -9.74 -7.64
N SER A 165 19.76 -10.28 -6.44
CA SER A 165 20.48 -9.86 -5.25
C SER A 165 21.96 -10.25 -5.35
N ASP A 166 22.84 -9.33 -4.92
CA ASP A 166 24.30 -9.51 -4.92
C ASP A 166 24.83 -10.30 -3.69
#